data_AF-A0A1V6BTS1-F1
#
_entry.id   AF-A0A1V6BTS1-F1
#
_cell.length_a   1.000
_cell.length_b   1.000
_cell.length_c   1.000
_cell.angle_alpha   90.00
_cell.angle_beta   90.00
_cell.angle_gamma   90.00
#
_symmetry.space_group_name_H-M   'P 1'
#
loop_
_entity.id
_entity.type
_entity.pdbx_description
1 polymer ?
#
loop_
_entity_poly.entity_id
_entity_poly.type
_entity_poly.pdbx_seq_one_letter_code
_entity_poly.pdbx_strand_id
1 'polypeptide(L)'
;MKHFLALLFIFSFIGCSTLPSPYKSGKTGCVAGKIRFITSRQFWSLKDGEYNDDIIVTVRNIATKKMYFNNSKNGYYFFYNLPIGDYELIKWRKKIELPGKDMSVYLSGDKITEKFSVSPASFTVLREVTAKVAIPKEFSYKNQVSYIYTDADIEEIKGAFTSNFDKKNQYQDYEWKYGSKSAISIEEKIPANQAINNLVSISDNDYISMEKLYKSGDFYLSFAFFHRILKNLLKAYYIKNVGENVTDTDDLKSLSDASKFEQSPDGAILFIDLTSLNETIKTGSADANFKNIFTKEYFQEYLNRVDQVRDKLKNLLK
;
A
#
# COMPACT_ATOMS: atom_id res chain seq x y z
N MET A 1 49.29 33.13 35.06
CA MET A 1 48.02 32.42 34.83
C MET A 1 47.12 33.36 34.02
N LYS A 2 47.25 33.47 32.69
CA LYS A 2 46.69 32.58 31.63
C LYS A 2 45.22 32.21 31.88
N HIS A 3 44.32 33.19 31.78
CA HIS A 3 42.89 32.93 31.60
C HIS A 3 42.59 32.75 30.11
N PHE A 4 42.10 31.54 29.83
CA PHE A 4 41.82 30.98 28.52
C PHE A 4 40.45 31.52 28.06
N LEU A 5 40.48 32.60 27.26
CA LEU A 5 39.29 33.12 26.59
C LEU A 5 38.97 32.19 25.40
N ALA A 6 38.23 31.11 25.67
CA ALA A 6 37.71 30.23 24.64
C ALA A 6 36.56 30.95 23.91
N LEU A 7 36.92 31.67 22.86
CA LEU A 7 35.98 32.26 21.91
C LEU A 7 35.26 31.13 21.18
N LEU A 8 34.01 30.86 21.59
CA LEU A 8 33.13 29.88 20.98
C LEU A 8 32.68 30.42 19.61
N PHE A 9 33.44 30.10 18.55
CA PHE A 9 33.01 30.32 17.17
C PHE A 9 31.85 29.35 16.85
N ILE A 10 30.62 29.77 17.17
CA ILE A 10 29.43 29.17 16.59
C ILE A 10 29.39 29.68 15.14
N PHE A 11 29.96 28.89 14.22
CA PHE A 11 29.69 29.04 12.80
C PHE A 11 28.21 28.70 12.59
N SER A 12 27.38 29.74 12.56
CA SER A 12 26.06 29.68 11.96
C SER A 12 26.25 29.34 10.49
N PHE A 13 26.30 28.05 10.15
CA PHE A 13 26.11 27.58 8.79
C PHE A 13 24.67 27.92 8.41
N ILE A 14 24.44 29.17 8.00
CA ILE A 14 23.32 29.51 7.15
C ILE A 14 23.60 28.74 5.86
N GLY A 15 23.11 27.51 5.82
CA GLY A 15 23.18 26.64 4.66
C GLY A 15 22.44 27.34 3.54
N CYS A 16 23.16 28.16 2.77
CA CYS A 16 22.70 28.64 1.49
C CYS A 16 22.51 27.37 0.65
N SER A 17 21.28 26.89 0.56
CA SER A 17 20.92 25.71 -0.20
C SER A 17 21.10 26.05 -1.68
N THR A 18 22.35 26.05 -2.15
CA THR A 18 22.67 26.25 -3.54
C THR A 18 22.14 25.06 -4.29
N LEU A 19 21.21 25.30 -5.22
CA LEU A 19 20.74 24.29 -6.16
C LEU A 19 21.97 23.61 -6.77
N PRO A 20 22.02 22.26 -6.84
CA PRO A 20 23.11 21.60 -7.52
C PRO A 20 23.12 22.07 -8.98
N SER A 21 24.30 22.48 -9.46
CA SER A 21 24.47 22.85 -10.86
C SER A 21 23.98 21.71 -11.76
N PRO A 22 23.24 22.00 -12.84
CA PRO A 22 22.76 20.99 -13.76
C PRO A 22 23.95 20.20 -14.30
N TYR A 23 23.90 18.88 -14.16
CA TYR A 23 24.95 18.03 -14.68
C TYR A 23 24.76 17.94 -16.20
N LYS A 24 25.53 18.73 -16.96
CA LYS A 24 25.45 18.83 -18.43
C LYS A 24 25.82 17.55 -19.18
N SER A 25 26.20 16.49 -18.48
CA SER A 25 26.37 15.19 -19.14
C SER A 25 24.99 14.67 -19.50
N GLY A 26 24.77 14.22 -20.73
CA GLY A 26 23.54 13.53 -21.14
C GLY A 26 23.32 12.16 -20.46
N LYS A 27 23.75 12.01 -19.20
CA LYS A 27 23.66 10.80 -18.36
C LYS A 27 22.70 10.94 -17.18
N THR A 28 22.14 12.12 -16.97
CA THR A 28 21.27 12.42 -15.83
C THR A 28 20.03 13.22 -16.25
N GLY A 29 18.96 13.10 -15.46
CA GLY A 29 17.76 13.91 -15.56
C GLY A 29 17.26 14.38 -14.20
N CYS A 30 16.10 15.01 -14.20
CA CYS A 30 15.42 15.47 -13.00
C CYS A 30 14.07 14.78 -12.86
N VAL A 31 13.58 14.72 -11.63
CA VAL A 31 12.25 14.24 -11.31
C VAL A 31 11.58 15.28 -10.44
N ALA A 32 10.34 15.61 -10.75
CA ALA A 32 9.53 16.52 -9.95
C ALA A 32 8.19 15.87 -9.62
N GLY A 33 7.59 16.24 -8.50
CA GLY A 33 6.22 15.82 -8.19
C GLY A 33 5.62 16.67 -7.08
N LYS A 34 4.31 16.49 -6.90
CA LYS A 34 3.55 17.15 -5.84
C LYS A 34 2.96 16.10 -4.89
N ILE A 35 2.91 16.41 -3.61
CA ILE A 35 2.29 15.60 -2.58
C ILE A 35 1.30 16.52 -1.86
N ARG A 36 0.04 16.13 -1.84
CA ARG A 36 -0.98 16.79 -1.02
C ARG A 36 -1.47 15.81 0.04
N PHE A 37 -1.58 16.28 1.26
CA PHE A 37 -2.25 15.54 2.31
C PHE A 37 -3.65 16.09 2.48
N ILE A 38 -4.65 15.23 2.30
CA ILE A 38 -6.04 15.59 2.57
C ILE A 38 -6.53 14.63 3.65
N THR A 39 -6.45 15.07 4.90
CA THR A 39 -7.09 14.35 6.01
C THR A 39 -8.54 14.81 6.10
N SER A 40 -9.47 13.88 6.22
CA SER A 40 -10.90 14.19 6.44
C SER A 40 -11.34 13.99 7.89
N ARG A 41 -10.41 13.93 8.84
CA ARG A 41 -10.70 13.57 10.24
C ARG A 41 -9.86 14.34 11.25
N GLN A 42 -10.56 14.86 12.26
CA GLN A 42 -10.00 15.40 13.51
C GLN A 42 -9.64 14.26 14.47
N PHE A 43 -8.58 13.50 14.21
CA PHE A 43 -7.97 12.66 15.25
C PHE A 43 -6.69 13.34 15.73
N TRP A 44 -6.56 13.51 17.06
CA TRP A 44 -5.32 13.88 17.74
C TRP A 44 -4.74 15.24 17.33
N SER A 45 -5.57 16.29 17.27
CA SER A 45 -5.15 17.67 16.95
C SER A 45 -4.48 17.86 15.57
N LEU A 46 -4.51 16.84 14.70
CA LEU A 46 -4.28 17.03 13.27
C LEU A 46 -5.45 17.87 12.74
N LYS A 47 -5.17 19.14 12.45
CA LYS A 47 -6.14 20.01 11.77
C LYS A 47 -6.27 19.55 10.33
N ASP A 48 -7.49 19.56 9.80
CA ASP A 48 -7.67 19.43 8.36
C ASP A 48 -6.82 20.51 7.68
N GLY A 49 -5.92 20.08 6.80
CA GLY A 49 -4.94 20.97 6.21
C GLY A 49 -3.93 20.23 5.34
N GLU A 50 -3.31 20.99 4.42
CA GLU A 50 -2.28 20.45 3.54
C GLU A 50 -0.94 20.37 4.29
N TYR A 51 -0.49 19.15 4.58
CA TYR A 51 0.81 18.89 5.20
C TYR A 51 1.91 18.82 4.14
N ASN A 52 2.35 19.98 3.67
CA ASN A 52 3.11 20.12 2.44
C ASN A 52 4.65 20.05 2.63
N ASP A 53 5.15 20.25 3.84
CA ASP A 53 6.60 20.36 4.09
C ASP A 53 7.21 19.11 4.73
N ASP A 54 8.53 18.94 4.57
CA ASP A 54 9.38 17.88 5.16
C ASP A 54 8.87 16.44 4.96
N ILE A 55 8.21 16.17 3.84
CA ILE A 55 7.87 14.81 3.45
C ILE A 55 9.11 14.21 2.80
N ILE A 56 9.72 13.21 3.43
CA ILE A 56 10.85 12.47 2.85
C ILE A 56 10.29 11.59 1.74
N VAL A 57 10.60 11.88 0.49
CA VAL A 57 10.26 11.09 -0.70
C VAL A 57 11.43 10.19 -1.05
N THR A 58 11.16 8.92 -1.37
CA THR A 58 12.17 7.91 -1.70
C THR A 58 11.87 7.28 -3.04
N VAL A 59 12.83 7.36 -3.97
CA VAL A 59 12.80 6.65 -5.26
C VAL A 59 13.94 5.62 -5.30
N ARG A 60 13.73 4.49 -5.98
CA ARG A 60 14.73 3.45 -6.18
C ARG A 60 14.91 3.18 -7.65
N ASN A 61 16.17 3.19 -8.09
CA ASN A 61 16.51 2.75 -9.43
C ASN A 61 16.27 1.23 -9.52
N ILE A 62 15.46 0.78 -10.50
CA ILE A 62 15.00 -0.60 -10.61
C ILE A 62 16.15 -1.56 -10.90
N ALA A 63 17.09 -1.15 -11.76
CA ALA A 63 18.22 -1.98 -12.18
C ALA A 63 19.27 -2.12 -11.07
N THR A 64 19.70 -0.99 -10.50
CA THR A 64 20.81 -0.95 -9.53
C THR A 64 20.34 -1.14 -8.08
N LYS A 65 19.04 -1.08 -7.83
CA LYS A 65 18.42 -1.05 -6.48
C LYS A 65 18.87 0.11 -5.59
N LYS A 66 19.63 1.08 -6.13
CA LYS A 66 20.09 2.26 -5.40
C LYS A 66 18.91 3.17 -5.04
N MET A 67 18.87 3.64 -3.79
CA MET A 67 17.84 4.54 -3.27
C MET A 67 18.29 6.00 -3.27
N TYR A 68 17.35 6.89 -3.51
CA TYR A 68 17.53 8.34 -3.49
C TYR A 68 16.43 8.95 -2.63
N PHE A 69 16.79 9.98 -1.86
CA PHE A 69 15.90 10.62 -0.89
C PHE A 69 15.88 12.12 -1.13
N ASN A 70 14.71 12.75 -1.02
CA ASN A 70 14.61 14.20 -0.91
C ASN A 70 13.42 14.62 -0.05
N ASN A 71 13.50 15.79 0.55
CA ASN A 71 12.40 16.39 1.30
C ASN A 71 11.51 17.21 0.38
N SER A 72 10.21 17.14 0.61
CA SER A 72 9.28 18.09 0.01
C SER A 72 9.45 19.48 0.61
N LYS A 73 9.10 20.49 -0.17
CA LYS A 73 8.93 21.87 0.24
C LYS A 73 7.71 22.44 -0.47
N ASN A 74 6.76 22.97 0.30
CA ASN A 74 5.44 23.42 -0.10
C ASN A 74 4.67 22.37 -0.92
N GLY A 75 4.87 21.08 -0.60
CA GLY A 75 4.19 19.95 -1.24
C GLY A 75 4.96 19.44 -2.45
N TYR A 76 5.98 20.15 -2.92
CA TYR A 76 6.75 19.77 -4.09
C TYR A 76 8.05 19.07 -3.70
N TYR A 77 8.45 18.06 -4.44
CA TYR A 77 9.76 17.43 -4.30
C TYR A 77 10.46 17.40 -5.65
N PHE A 78 11.79 17.54 -5.63
CA PHE A 78 12.62 17.58 -6.82
C PHE A 78 13.85 16.71 -6.63
N PHE A 79 14.05 15.69 -7.45
CA PHE A 79 15.33 14.99 -7.51
C PHE A 79 16.14 15.54 -8.66
N TYR A 80 17.32 16.08 -8.34
CA TYR A 80 18.25 16.62 -9.32
C TYR A 80 19.31 15.59 -9.67
N ASN A 81 19.78 15.60 -10.91
CA ASN A 81 20.91 14.80 -11.39
C ASN A 81 20.74 13.29 -11.13
N LEU A 82 19.51 12.77 -11.25
CA LEU A 82 19.27 11.33 -11.17
C LEU A 82 19.88 10.65 -12.41
N PRO A 83 20.63 9.54 -12.25
CA PRO A 83 21.09 8.75 -13.39
C PRO A 83 19.92 8.33 -14.27
N ILE A 84 20.12 8.30 -15.59
CA ILE A 84 19.12 7.77 -16.53
C ILE A 84 18.79 6.32 -16.17
N GLY A 85 17.52 5.96 -16.31
CA GLY A 85 17.05 4.60 -16.12
C GLY A 85 15.63 4.58 -15.57
N ASP A 86 15.18 3.38 -15.23
CA ASP A 86 13.87 3.16 -14.64
C ASP A 86 13.94 3.19 -13.12
N TYR A 87 12.94 3.82 -12.54
CA TYR A 87 12.79 4.03 -11.13
C TYR A 87 11.42 3.58 -10.67
N GLU A 88 11.33 3.30 -9.39
CA GLU A 88 10.07 3.24 -8.68
C GLU A 88 10.08 4.26 -7.54
N LEU A 89 9.03 5.06 -7.45
CA LEU A 89 8.68 5.70 -6.18
C LEU A 89 8.38 4.56 -5.22
N ILE A 90 8.98 4.54 -4.02
CA ILE A 90 8.75 3.46 -3.04
C ILE A 90 7.92 3.97 -1.88
N LYS A 91 8.32 5.13 -1.35
CA LYS A 91 7.87 5.56 -0.04
C LYS A 91 7.91 7.06 0.06
N TRP A 92 6.98 7.58 0.85
CA TRP A 92 7.13 8.89 1.45
C TRP A 92 6.93 8.77 2.97
N ARG A 93 7.56 9.64 3.76
CA ARG A 93 7.40 9.70 5.22
C ARG A 93 7.31 11.15 5.69
N LYS A 94 6.28 11.50 6.46
CA LYS A 94 6.25 12.74 7.25
C LYS A 94 6.28 12.38 8.73
N LYS A 95 7.24 12.94 9.45
CA LYS A 95 7.25 12.92 10.92
C LYS A 95 6.36 14.06 11.40
N ILE A 96 5.42 13.76 12.29
CA ILE A 96 4.60 14.74 12.98
C ILE A 96 4.93 14.64 14.46
N GLU A 97 5.40 15.74 15.03
CA GLU A 97 5.60 15.88 16.47
C GLU A 97 4.32 16.42 17.09
N LEU A 98 3.82 15.74 18.12
CA LEU A 98 2.59 16.15 18.78
C LEU A 98 2.90 17.20 19.85
N PRO A 99 2.13 18.31 19.93
CA PRO A 99 2.34 19.32 20.97
C PRO A 99 2.27 18.71 22.38
N GLY A 100 3.29 18.98 23.19
CA GLY A 100 3.31 18.58 24.61
C GLY A 100 3.48 17.08 24.88
N LYS A 101 3.94 16.29 23.90
CA LYS A 101 4.27 14.87 24.09
C LYS A 101 5.61 14.51 23.45
N ASP A 102 6.40 13.66 24.11
CA ASP A 102 7.58 12.98 23.54
C ASP A 102 7.17 11.88 22.53
N MET A 103 6.19 12.18 21.68
CA MET A 103 5.60 11.23 20.75
C MET A 103 5.66 11.78 19.34
N SER A 104 6.22 10.97 18.44
CA SER A 104 6.27 11.25 17.00
C SER A 104 5.40 10.25 16.25
N VAL A 105 4.51 10.75 15.40
CA VAL A 105 3.72 9.94 14.47
C VAL A 105 4.37 10.01 13.09
N TYR A 106 4.49 8.87 12.42
CA TYR A 106 4.96 8.82 11.04
C TYR A 106 3.77 8.58 10.12
N LEU A 107 3.50 9.52 9.22
CA LEU A 107 2.63 9.27 8.08
C LEU A 107 3.49 8.64 6.98
N SER A 108 3.11 7.47 6.48
CA SER A 108 3.79 6.88 5.32
C SER A 108 2.84 6.13 4.39
N GLY A 109 3.07 6.27 3.10
CA GLY A 109 2.52 5.36 2.09
C GLY A 109 3.50 4.22 1.85
N ASP A 110 3.18 3.01 2.31
CA ASP A 110 4.11 1.88 2.23
C ASP A 110 4.12 1.16 0.86
N LYS A 111 3.23 1.53 -0.07
CA LYS A 111 3.09 0.86 -1.38
C LYS A 111 2.57 1.76 -2.50
N ILE A 112 3.19 2.93 -2.71
CA ILE A 112 3.07 3.55 -4.03
C ILE A 112 4.21 2.95 -4.82
N THR A 113 3.95 1.99 -5.71
CA THR A 113 4.97 1.47 -6.63
C THR A 113 4.76 2.10 -7.99
N GLU A 114 4.93 3.42 -8.06
CA GLU A 114 4.84 4.13 -9.35
C GLU A 114 6.18 3.96 -10.07
N LYS A 115 6.15 3.29 -11.22
CA LYS A 115 7.33 3.12 -12.08
C LYS A 115 7.41 4.26 -13.08
N PHE A 116 8.60 4.82 -13.25
CA PHE A 116 8.85 5.92 -14.18
C PHE A 116 10.27 5.84 -14.75
N SER A 117 10.52 6.52 -15.86
CA SER A 117 11.85 6.57 -16.48
C SER A 117 12.39 8.00 -16.43
N VAL A 118 13.67 8.13 -16.09
CA VAL A 118 14.40 9.40 -16.11
C VAL A 118 15.13 9.50 -17.44
N SER A 119 14.80 10.51 -18.24
CA SER A 119 15.47 10.80 -19.51
C SER A 119 16.53 11.90 -19.35
N PRO A 120 17.57 11.93 -20.21
CA PRO A 120 18.58 12.97 -20.17
C PRO A 120 17.98 14.36 -20.33
N ALA A 121 18.49 15.33 -19.56
CA ALA A 121 18.11 16.76 -19.66
C ALA A 121 16.59 17.00 -19.67
N SER A 122 15.86 16.22 -18.86
CA SER A 122 14.40 16.31 -18.76
C SER A 122 13.94 16.37 -17.32
N PHE A 123 12.75 16.92 -17.10
CA PHE A 123 11.98 16.73 -15.88
C PHE A 123 10.94 15.65 -16.12
N THR A 124 11.07 14.53 -15.40
CA THR A 124 9.99 13.55 -15.30
C THR A 124 9.06 13.97 -14.17
N VAL A 125 7.80 14.29 -14.50
CA VAL A 125 6.79 14.68 -13.50
C VAL A 125 6.05 13.42 -12.99
N LEU A 126 6.05 13.20 -11.68
CA LEU A 126 5.42 12.06 -10.98
C LEU A 126 4.15 12.47 -10.25
N ARG A 127 3.13 11.59 -10.23
CA ARG A 127 1.74 11.87 -9.81
C ARG A 127 1.60 12.59 -8.48
N GLU A 128 0.50 13.34 -8.36
CA GLU A 128 0.07 13.87 -7.07
C GLU A 128 -0.25 12.71 -6.14
N VAL A 129 0.48 12.66 -5.03
CA VAL A 129 0.23 11.67 -4.00
C VAL A 129 -0.73 12.27 -2.99
N THR A 130 -1.99 11.81 -3.01
CA THR A 130 -2.99 12.17 -2.00
C THR A 130 -3.10 11.08 -0.94
N ALA A 131 -2.72 11.40 0.29
CA ALA A 131 -2.94 10.52 1.45
C ALA A 131 -4.29 10.86 2.10
N LYS A 132 -5.22 9.89 2.13
CA LYS A 132 -6.57 10.08 2.69
C LYS A 132 -6.73 9.68 4.16
N VAL A 133 -5.78 8.92 4.74
CA VAL A 133 -5.92 8.41 6.11
C VAL A 133 -4.58 8.39 6.85
N ALA A 134 -4.57 8.92 8.08
CA ALA A 134 -3.48 8.84 9.05
C ALA A 134 -3.88 7.87 10.18
N ILE A 135 -3.16 6.77 10.38
CA ILE A 135 -3.42 5.81 11.48
C ILE A 135 -2.08 5.45 12.14
N PRO A 136 -2.04 5.26 13.48
CA PRO A 136 -0.84 4.83 14.21
C PRO A 136 -0.11 3.65 13.58
N LYS A 137 1.22 3.60 13.81
CA LYS A 137 2.21 2.66 13.26
C LYS A 137 1.81 1.17 13.30
N GLU A 138 0.87 0.81 14.15
CA GLU A 138 0.36 -0.54 14.39
C GLU A 138 -0.71 -0.97 13.35
N PHE A 139 -1.21 -0.04 12.52
CA PHE A 139 -2.23 -0.32 11.52
C PHE A 139 -1.83 0.26 10.15
N SER A 140 -0.93 -0.44 9.45
CA SER A 140 -0.59 -0.08 8.06
C SER A 140 -1.79 -0.35 7.14
N TYR A 141 -2.27 0.63 6.39
CA TYR A 141 -3.31 0.44 5.37
C TYR A 141 -2.82 0.82 3.97
N LYS A 142 -3.36 0.13 2.96
CA LYS A 142 -3.17 0.44 1.54
C LYS A 142 -3.92 1.72 1.20
N ASN A 143 -3.21 2.76 0.76
CA ASN A 143 -3.83 3.91 0.10
C ASN A 143 -3.96 3.61 -1.39
N GLN A 144 -5.16 3.75 -1.94
CA GLN A 144 -5.38 3.77 -3.38
C GLN A 144 -5.27 5.23 -3.85
N VAL A 145 -4.18 5.55 -4.54
CA VAL A 145 -3.94 6.88 -5.12
C VAL A 145 -4.39 6.84 -6.57
N SER A 146 -5.39 7.65 -6.91
CA SER A 146 -5.87 7.78 -8.28
C SER A 146 -6.03 9.26 -8.62
N TYR A 147 -5.00 9.84 -9.20
CA TYR A 147 -5.11 11.10 -9.94
C TYR A 147 -4.44 10.95 -11.29
N ILE A 148 -5.11 11.47 -12.32
CA ILE A 148 -4.59 11.67 -13.65
C ILE A 148 -4.11 13.11 -13.66
N TYR A 149 -2.83 13.34 -13.99
CA TYR A 149 -2.36 14.72 -14.16
C TYR A 149 -3.06 15.39 -15.34
N THR A 150 -3.41 16.64 -15.11
CA THR A 150 -3.82 17.58 -16.15
C THR A 150 -2.61 18.43 -16.56
N ASP A 151 -2.64 19.05 -17.74
CA ASP A 151 -1.59 20.00 -18.15
C ASP A 151 -1.48 21.17 -17.14
N ALA A 152 -2.56 21.49 -16.42
CA ALA A 152 -2.56 22.51 -15.37
C ALA A 152 -1.64 22.16 -14.19
N ASP A 153 -1.54 20.88 -13.82
CA ASP A 153 -0.67 20.44 -12.73
C ASP A 153 0.82 20.53 -13.11
N ILE A 154 1.15 20.29 -14.38
CA ILE A 154 2.52 20.50 -14.88
C ILE A 154 2.89 21.97 -14.83
N GLU A 155 2.04 22.85 -15.33
CA GLU A 155 2.30 24.28 -15.30
C GLU A 155 2.38 24.80 -13.86
N GLU A 156 1.60 24.23 -12.93
CA GLU A 156 1.73 24.50 -11.51
C GLU A 156 3.12 24.08 -10.96
N ILE A 157 3.55 22.84 -11.20
CA ILE A 157 4.86 22.34 -10.73
C ILE A 157 6.01 23.12 -11.36
N LYS A 158 5.90 23.44 -12.65
CA LYS A 158 6.88 24.23 -13.40
C LYS A 158 6.95 25.66 -12.87
N GLY A 159 5.81 26.28 -12.60
CA GLY A 159 5.73 27.60 -11.94
C GLY A 159 6.33 27.59 -10.54
N ALA A 160 6.04 26.54 -9.74
CA ALA A 160 6.64 26.37 -8.43
C ALA A 160 8.17 26.18 -8.52
N PHE A 161 8.64 25.41 -9.51
CA PHE A 161 10.05 25.18 -9.76
C PHE A 161 10.81 26.47 -10.10
N THR A 162 10.33 27.22 -11.09
CA THR A 162 10.99 28.46 -11.55
C THR A 162 10.97 29.56 -10.47
N SER A 163 9.85 29.73 -9.77
CA SER A 163 9.72 30.78 -8.75
C SER A 163 10.51 30.49 -7.46
N ASN A 164 10.53 29.23 -7.01
CA ASN A 164 11.02 28.90 -5.67
C ASN A 164 12.38 28.17 -5.66
N PHE A 165 12.73 27.47 -6.75
CA PHE A 165 13.88 26.57 -6.76
C PHE A 165 14.94 27.00 -7.77
N ASP A 166 14.56 27.22 -9.04
CA ASP A 166 15.51 27.60 -10.11
C ASP A 166 15.55 29.10 -10.40
N LYS A 167 15.87 29.90 -9.38
CA LYS A 167 15.96 31.37 -9.51
C LYS A 167 17.01 31.86 -10.52
N LYS A 168 17.90 30.97 -10.97
CA LYS A 168 18.99 31.25 -11.92
C LYS A 168 18.71 30.71 -13.32
N ASN A 169 17.52 30.16 -13.56
CA ASN A 169 17.11 29.55 -14.84
C ASN A 169 18.11 28.51 -15.37
N GLN A 170 18.75 27.75 -14.48
CA GLN A 170 19.75 26.76 -14.84
C GLN A 170 19.17 25.57 -15.62
N TYR A 171 17.87 25.33 -15.50
CA TYR A 171 17.17 24.21 -16.11
C TYR A 171 16.10 24.65 -17.13
N GLN A 172 16.15 25.89 -17.62
CA GLN A 172 15.17 26.43 -18.57
C GLN A 172 15.05 25.61 -19.86
N ASP A 173 16.13 24.94 -20.28
CA ASP A 173 16.19 24.14 -21.51
C ASP A 173 15.77 22.67 -21.31
N TYR A 174 15.39 22.27 -20.09
CA TYR A 174 14.99 20.89 -19.82
C TYR A 174 13.58 20.63 -20.36
N GLU A 175 13.42 19.50 -21.05
CA GLU A 175 12.13 19.05 -21.54
C GLU A 175 11.28 18.48 -20.40
N TRP A 176 10.02 18.89 -20.27
CA TRP A 176 9.11 18.36 -19.24
C TRP A 176 8.31 17.19 -19.81
N LYS A 177 8.46 16.00 -19.20
CA LYS A 177 7.86 14.74 -19.64
C LYS A 177 7.00 14.14 -18.53
N TYR A 178 5.93 13.47 -18.94
CA TYR A 178 5.16 12.62 -18.05
C TYR A 178 5.97 11.39 -17.65
N GLY A 179 6.07 11.10 -16.34
CA GLY A 179 6.36 9.75 -15.88
C GLY A 179 5.30 8.83 -16.47
N SER A 180 5.71 7.83 -17.25
CA SER A 180 4.84 7.07 -18.13
C SER A 180 3.49 6.68 -17.48
N LYS A 181 2.40 6.87 -18.24
CA LYS A 181 1.06 6.34 -17.96
C LYS A 181 1.14 4.82 -17.85
N SER A 182 1.56 4.29 -16.71
CA SER A 182 1.04 3.00 -16.28
C SER A 182 -0.44 3.24 -16.05
N ALA A 183 -1.25 2.86 -17.04
CA ALA A 183 -2.69 2.92 -16.96
C ALA A 183 -3.09 2.17 -15.69
N ILE A 184 -3.36 2.93 -14.63
CA ILE A 184 -4.15 2.40 -13.54
C ILE A 184 -5.53 2.36 -14.17
N SER A 185 -5.98 1.16 -14.53
CA SER A 185 -7.37 0.92 -14.84
C SER A 185 -8.16 1.54 -13.69
N ILE A 186 -8.97 2.55 -14.00
CA ILE A 186 -10.08 2.90 -13.13
C ILE A 186 -10.92 1.63 -13.16
N GLU A 187 -10.72 0.74 -12.19
CA GLU A 187 -11.60 -0.39 -12.02
C GLU A 187 -12.96 0.21 -11.76
N GLU A 188 -13.83 0.10 -12.76
CA GLU A 188 -15.22 0.45 -12.63
C GLU A 188 -15.73 -0.20 -11.35
N LYS A 189 -16.31 0.61 -10.47
CA LYS A 189 -16.77 0.13 -9.17
C LYS A 189 -17.79 -0.97 -9.43
N ILE A 190 -17.38 -2.21 -9.20
CA ILE A 190 -18.22 -3.39 -9.42
C ILE A 190 -19.46 -3.24 -8.53
N PRO A 191 -20.69 -3.26 -9.09
CA PRO A 191 -21.91 -3.23 -8.31
C PRO A 191 -21.90 -4.30 -7.22
N ALA A 192 -22.42 -4.00 -6.02
CA ALA A 192 -22.39 -4.90 -4.87
C ALA A 192 -22.93 -6.32 -5.19
N ASN A 193 -24.02 -6.42 -5.96
CA ASN A 193 -24.57 -7.71 -6.39
C ASN A 193 -23.61 -8.49 -7.31
N GLN A 194 -22.90 -7.79 -8.21
CA GLN A 194 -21.90 -8.42 -9.06
C GLN A 194 -20.68 -8.86 -8.22
N ALA A 195 -20.25 -8.07 -7.23
CA ALA A 195 -19.19 -8.44 -6.30
C ALA A 195 -19.56 -9.69 -5.46
N ILE A 196 -20.79 -9.75 -4.94
CA ILE A 196 -21.34 -10.91 -4.23
C ILE A 196 -21.33 -12.14 -5.13
N ASN A 197 -21.89 -12.04 -6.34
CA ASN A 197 -21.95 -13.16 -7.29
C ASN A 197 -20.55 -13.66 -7.69
N ASN A 198 -19.60 -12.74 -7.89
CA ASN A 198 -18.22 -13.08 -8.18
C ASN A 198 -17.59 -13.88 -7.02
N LEU A 199 -17.77 -13.44 -5.78
CA LEU A 199 -17.23 -14.13 -4.60
C LEU A 199 -17.86 -15.52 -4.40
N VAL A 200 -19.18 -15.64 -4.61
CA VAL A 200 -19.88 -16.94 -4.57
C VAL A 200 -19.35 -17.86 -5.66
N SER A 201 -19.18 -17.36 -6.88
CA SER A 201 -18.62 -18.13 -8.01
C SER A 201 -17.19 -18.60 -7.74
N ILE A 202 -16.33 -17.74 -7.18
CA ILE A 202 -14.97 -18.14 -6.76
C ILE A 202 -15.04 -19.25 -5.71
N SER A 203 -15.91 -19.12 -4.70
CA SER A 203 -16.10 -20.17 -3.69
C SER A 203 -16.57 -21.49 -4.30
N ASP A 204 -17.47 -21.47 -5.29
CA ASP A 204 -17.98 -22.68 -5.93
C ASP A 204 -16.91 -23.35 -6.81
N ASN A 205 -16.11 -22.56 -7.53
CA ASN A 205 -14.97 -23.08 -8.29
C ASN A 205 -13.88 -23.66 -7.38
N ASP A 206 -13.62 -23.03 -6.23
CA ASP A 206 -12.69 -23.53 -5.22
C ASP A 206 -13.19 -24.87 -4.64
N TYR A 207 -14.49 -25.02 -4.41
CA TYR A 207 -15.09 -26.28 -3.96
C TYR A 207 -14.94 -27.40 -5.01
N ILE A 208 -15.22 -27.13 -6.29
CA ILE A 208 -15.01 -28.09 -7.38
C ILE A 208 -13.54 -28.52 -7.48
N SER A 209 -12.61 -27.57 -7.30
CA SER A 209 -11.17 -27.84 -7.35
C SER A 209 -10.72 -28.70 -6.18
N MET A 210 -11.23 -28.40 -4.97
CA MET A 210 -11.04 -29.20 -3.76
C MET A 210 -11.48 -30.65 -3.98
N GLU A 211 -12.66 -30.88 -4.58
CA GLU A 211 -13.19 -32.23 -4.82
C GLU A 211 -12.32 -33.04 -5.77
N LYS A 212 -11.77 -32.40 -6.81
CA LYS A 212 -10.86 -33.06 -7.76
C LYS A 212 -9.58 -33.52 -7.06
N LEU A 213 -8.99 -32.67 -6.22
CA LEU A 213 -7.79 -33.01 -5.45
C LEU A 213 -8.06 -34.10 -4.40
N TYR A 214 -9.22 -34.05 -3.75
CA TYR A 214 -9.66 -35.10 -2.83
C TYR A 214 -9.77 -36.45 -3.55
N LYS A 215 -10.39 -36.48 -4.74
CA LYS A 215 -10.52 -37.69 -5.56
C LYS A 215 -9.18 -38.23 -6.06
N SER A 216 -8.18 -37.38 -6.27
CA SER A 216 -6.82 -37.80 -6.62
C SER A 216 -5.97 -38.24 -5.41
N GLY A 217 -6.51 -38.16 -4.19
CA GLY A 217 -5.79 -38.51 -2.96
C GLY A 217 -4.84 -37.43 -2.43
N ASP A 218 -4.89 -36.21 -2.99
CA ASP A 218 -4.06 -35.09 -2.51
C ASP A 218 -4.80 -34.32 -1.41
N PHE A 219 -4.93 -34.95 -0.24
CA PHE A 219 -5.70 -34.40 0.88
C PHE A 219 -5.08 -33.12 1.44
N TYR A 220 -3.74 -33.02 1.45
CA TYR A 220 -3.03 -31.83 1.92
C TYR A 220 -3.36 -30.59 1.07
N LEU A 221 -3.23 -30.68 -0.26
CA LEU A 221 -3.56 -29.55 -1.13
C LEU A 221 -5.07 -29.31 -1.19
N SER A 222 -5.88 -30.37 -1.14
CA SER A 222 -7.33 -30.27 -1.09
C SER A 222 -7.79 -29.48 0.15
N PHE A 223 -7.20 -29.72 1.32
CA PHE A 223 -7.58 -29.08 2.58
C PHE A 223 -7.38 -27.55 2.56
N ALA A 224 -6.35 -27.07 1.87
CA ALA A 224 -6.07 -25.64 1.73
C ALA A 224 -7.25 -24.85 1.11
N PHE A 225 -8.12 -25.53 0.36
CA PHE A 225 -9.29 -24.89 -0.23
C PHE A 225 -10.41 -24.59 0.78
N PHE A 226 -10.53 -25.34 1.88
CA PHE A 226 -11.59 -25.10 2.89
C PHE A 226 -11.58 -23.65 3.39
N HIS A 227 -10.39 -23.13 3.71
CA HIS A 227 -10.22 -21.75 4.13
C HIS A 227 -10.70 -20.75 3.07
N ARG A 228 -10.29 -20.95 1.81
CA ARG A 228 -10.65 -20.06 0.70
C ARG A 228 -12.15 -20.05 0.41
N ILE A 229 -12.77 -21.23 0.43
CA ILE A 229 -14.21 -21.42 0.22
C ILE A 229 -14.98 -20.59 1.25
N LEU A 230 -14.74 -20.81 2.54
CA LEU A 230 -15.46 -20.10 3.59
C LEU A 230 -15.12 -18.62 3.64
N LYS A 231 -13.86 -18.23 3.38
CA LYS A 231 -13.46 -16.81 3.29
C LYS A 231 -14.28 -16.08 2.24
N ASN A 232 -14.38 -16.60 1.02
CA ASN A 232 -15.08 -15.91 -0.05
C ASN A 232 -16.58 -15.78 0.24
N LEU A 233 -17.21 -16.81 0.82
CA LEU A 233 -18.62 -16.75 1.24
C LEU A 233 -18.85 -15.74 2.38
N LEU A 234 -17.97 -15.70 3.37
CA LEU A 234 -18.06 -14.71 4.45
C LEU A 234 -17.83 -13.28 3.93
N LYS A 235 -16.93 -13.08 2.95
CA LYS A 235 -16.78 -11.78 2.28
C LYS A 235 -18.04 -11.39 1.51
N ALA A 236 -18.67 -12.33 0.80
CA ALA A 236 -19.94 -12.08 0.12
C ALA A 236 -21.04 -11.70 1.13
N TYR A 237 -21.11 -12.43 2.24
CA TYR A 237 -22.08 -12.19 3.31
C TYR A 237 -21.85 -10.85 4.00
N TYR A 238 -20.59 -10.45 4.18
CA TYR A 238 -20.22 -9.11 4.65
C TYR A 238 -20.75 -8.02 3.73
N ILE A 239 -20.53 -8.13 2.41
CA ILE A 239 -21.03 -7.13 1.45
C ILE A 239 -22.54 -7.01 1.53
N LYS A 240 -23.26 -8.14 1.65
CA LYS A 240 -24.71 -8.17 1.77
C LYS A 240 -25.24 -7.50 3.05
N ASN A 241 -24.57 -7.67 4.19
CA ASN A 241 -25.12 -7.28 5.51
C ASN A 241 -24.49 -6.03 6.13
N VAL A 242 -23.28 -5.65 5.71
CA VAL A 242 -22.50 -4.57 6.34
C VAL A 242 -22.15 -3.49 5.32
N GLY A 243 -21.68 -3.89 4.13
CA GLY A 243 -21.39 -2.97 3.03
C GLY A 243 -20.10 -3.30 2.28
N GLU A 244 -19.69 -2.40 1.38
CA GLU A 244 -18.69 -2.70 0.35
C GLU A 244 -17.23 -2.78 0.85
N ASN A 245 -16.93 -2.20 2.01
CA ASN A 245 -15.56 -2.19 2.57
C ASN A 245 -15.29 -3.46 3.38
N VAL A 246 -15.14 -4.58 2.67
CA VAL A 246 -14.76 -5.87 3.27
C VAL A 246 -13.39 -5.75 3.93
N THR A 247 -13.29 -6.23 5.17
CA THR A 247 -12.01 -6.30 5.88
C THR A 247 -11.00 -7.17 5.12
N ASP A 248 -9.78 -6.65 4.89
CA ASP A 248 -8.66 -7.39 4.27
C ASP A 248 -8.00 -8.34 5.29
N THR A 249 -8.81 -9.16 5.97
CA THR A 249 -8.35 -10.21 6.88
C THR A 249 -8.48 -11.57 6.21
N ASP A 250 -7.50 -12.44 6.48
CA ASP A 250 -7.56 -13.86 6.16
C ASP A 250 -8.11 -14.67 7.37
N ASP A 251 -8.28 -14.08 8.55
CA ASP A 251 -8.84 -14.78 9.72
C ASP A 251 -10.36 -14.95 9.59
N LEU A 252 -10.80 -16.21 9.52
CA LEU A 252 -12.22 -16.54 9.29
C LEU A 252 -13.11 -16.13 10.46
N LYS A 253 -12.59 -16.21 11.71
CA LYS A 253 -13.37 -15.85 12.89
C LYS A 253 -13.62 -14.34 12.93
N SER A 254 -12.59 -13.53 12.71
CA SER A 254 -12.69 -12.08 12.59
C SER A 254 -13.63 -11.68 11.47
N LEU A 255 -13.56 -12.37 10.31
CA LEU A 255 -14.45 -12.09 9.18
C LEU A 255 -15.91 -12.46 9.49
N SER A 256 -16.14 -13.56 10.20
CA SER A 256 -17.47 -13.94 10.70
C SER A 256 -18.04 -12.88 11.64
N ASP A 257 -17.26 -12.43 12.61
CA ASP A 257 -17.68 -11.43 13.59
C ASP A 257 -17.97 -10.09 12.90
N ALA A 258 -17.07 -9.67 12.00
CA ALA A 258 -17.20 -8.43 11.25
C ALA A 258 -18.44 -8.46 10.32
N SER A 259 -18.78 -9.62 9.77
CA SER A 259 -19.96 -9.82 8.92
C SER A 259 -21.26 -10.05 9.70
N LYS A 260 -21.19 -10.09 11.04
CA LYS A 260 -22.31 -10.43 11.93
C LYS A 260 -22.93 -11.78 11.59
N PHE A 261 -22.10 -12.73 11.16
CA PHE A 261 -22.55 -14.09 10.90
C PHE A 261 -22.56 -14.87 12.22
N GLU A 262 -23.77 -15.20 12.69
CA GLU A 262 -23.95 -15.98 13.92
C GLU A 262 -23.55 -17.44 13.70
N GLN A 263 -22.60 -17.90 14.51
CA GLN A 263 -22.07 -19.25 14.47
C GLN A 263 -22.26 -19.96 15.81
N SER A 264 -22.40 -21.28 15.75
CA SER A 264 -22.27 -22.10 16.95
C SER A 264 -20.83 -22.06 17.48
N PRO A 265 -20.60 -22.43 18.75
CA PRO A 265 -19.25 -22.60 19.29
C PRO A 265 -18.36 -23.51 18.40
N ASP A 266 -18.90 -24.61 17.90
CA ASP A 266 -18.18 -25.54 17.02
C ASP A 266 -17.82 -24.92 15.66
N GLY A 267 -18.66 -24.01 15.15
CA GLY A 267 -18.40 -23.23 13.94
C GLY A 267 -17.31 -22.18 14.15
N ALA A 268 -17.25 -21.57 15.33
CA ALA A 268 -16.17 -20.65 15.69
C ALA A 268 -14.82 -21.39 15.81
N ILE A 269 -14.82 -22.59 16.41
CA ILE A 269 -13.63 -23.46 16.48
C ILE A 269 -13.18 -23.85 15.06
N LEU A 270 -14.11 -24.25 14.18
CA LEU A 270 -13.79 -24.56 12.78
C LEU A 270 -13.04 -23.41 12.08
N PHE A 271 -13.48 -22.17 12.30
CA PHE A 271 -12.85 -21.00 11.69
C PHE A 271 -11.44 -20.73 12.20
N ILE A 272 -11.20 -20.93 13.48
CA ILE A 272 -9.87 -20.82 14.09
C ILE A 272 -8.95 -21.91 13.52
N ASP A 273 -9.42 -23.15 13.53
CA ASP A 273 -8.65 -24.31 13.04
C ASP A 273 -8.27 -24.13 11.58
N LEU A 274 -9.23 -23.83 10.71
CA LEU A 274 -8.98 -23.63 9.28
C LEU A 274 -8.04 -22.45 9.00
N THR A 275 -8.09 -21.39 9.80
CA THR A 275 -7.16 -20.25 9.65
C THR A 275 -5.74 -20.67 10.02
N SER A 276 -5.56 -21.29 11.19
CA SER A 276 -4.26 -21.75 11.68
C SER A 276 -3.62 -22.80 10.75
N LEU A 277 -4.42 -23.77 10.29
CA LEU A 277 -3.96 -24.80 9.35
C LEU A 277 -3.57 -24.18 8.00
N ASN A 278 -4.37 -23.26 7.45
CA ASN A 278 -4.06 -22.58 6.20
C ASN A 278 -2.79 -21.73 6.29
N GLU A 279 -2.57 -21.04 7.41
CA GLU A 279 -1.31 -20.31 7.64
C GLU A 279 -0.11 -21.26 7.60
N THR A 280 -0.19 -22.38 8.31
CA THR A 280 0.86 -23.41 8.34
C THR A 280 1.14 -24.00 6.95
N ILE A 281 0.08 -24.23 6.16
CA ILE A 281 0.20 -24.70 4.77
C ILE A 281 0.90 -23.64 3.89
N LYS A 282 0.50 -22.36 4.00
CA LYS A 282 1.01 -21.26 3.16
C LYS A 282 2.46 -20.88 3.45
N THR A 283 2.87 -20.90 4.72
CA THR A 283 4.24 -20.55 5.11
C THR A 283 5.25 -21.64 4.74
N GLY A 284 4.77 -22.84 4.40
CA GLY A 284 5.63 -24.00 4.16
C GLY A 284 6.37 -24.46 5.42
N SER A 285 5.92 -24.02 6.61
CA SER A 285 6.44 -24.52 7.89
C SER A 285 5.91 -25.92 8.23
N ALA A 286 5.08 -26.50 7.37
CA ALA A 286 4.63 -27.88 7.42
C ALA A 286 5.82 -28.84 7.27
N ASP A 287 6.24 -29.44 8.38
CA ASP A 287 7.15 -30.58 8.36
C ASP A 287 6.44 -31.84 7.81
N ALA A 288 7.19 -32.94 7.68
CA ALA A 288 6.61 -34.20 7.21
C ALA A 288 5.49 -34.71 8.13
N ASN A 289 5.57 -34.45 9.44
CA ASN A 289 4.56 -34.88 10.40
C ASN A 289 3.24 -34.13 10.19
N PHE A 290 3.31 -32.83 9.91
CA PHE A 290 2.14 -32.02 9.58
C PHE A 290 1.48 -32.49 8.29
N LYS A 291 2.23 -32.89 7.26
CA LYS A 291 1.59 -33.45 6.05
C LYS A 291 0.86 -34.76 6.32
N ASN A 292 1.36 -35.56 7.27
CA ASN A 292 0.78 -36.86 7.61
C ASN A 292 -0.54 -36.76 8.40
N ILE A 293 -0.88 -35.60 8.99
CA ILE A 293 -2.18 -35.43 9.66
C ILE A 293 -3.35 -35.35 8.66
N PHE A 294 -3.09 -35.01 7.40
CA PHE A 294 -4.11 -34.90 6.36
C PHE A 294 -4.45 -36.27 5.77
N THR A 295 -5.10 -37.12 6.57
CA THR A 295 -5.66 -38.38 6.10
C THR A 295 -7.03 -38.16 5.45
N LYS A 296 -7.55 -39.19 4.78
CA LYS A 296 -8.90 -39.16 4.18
C LYS A 296 -9.97 -38.94 5.25
N GLU A 297 -9.82 -39.59 6.40
CA GLU A 297 -10.74 -39.52 7.54
C GLU A 297 -10.73 -38.11 8.15
N TYR A 298 -9.53 -37.55 8.37
CA TYR A 298 -9.36 -36.19 8.86
C TYR A 298 -9.98 -35.16 7.91
N PHE A 299 -9.75 -35.32 6.60
CA PHE A 299 -10.38 -34.47 5.60
C PHE A 299 -11.91 -34.58 5.62
N GLN A 300 -12.46 -35.78 5.73
CA GLN A 300 -13.91 -36.01 5.72
C GLN A 300 -14.61 -35.36 6.92
N GLU A 301 -13.97 -35.38 8.09
CA GLU A 301 -14.47 -34.70 9.28
C GLU A 301 -14.63 -33.20 9.03
N TYR A 302 -13.61 -32.55 8.47
CA TYR A 302 -13.66 -31.13 8.12
C TYR A 302 -14.64 -30.84 6.98
N LEU A 303 -14.67 -31.68 5.94
CA LEU A 303 -15.58 -31.51 4.81
C LEU A 303 -17.03 -31.41 5.30
N ASN A 304 -17.46 -32.32 6.17
CA ASN A 304 -18.82 -32.31 6.71
C ASN A 304 -19.14 -31.00 7.46
N ARG A 305 -18.20 -30.47 8.26
CA ARG A 305 -18.37 -29.21 9.00
C ARG A 305 -18.37 -28.01 8.05
N VAL A 306 -17.50 -28.01 7.05
CA VAL A 306 -17.39 -26.96 6.02
C VAL A 306 -18.66 -26.91 5.19
N ASP A 307 -19.22 -28.04 4.79
CA ASP A 307 -20.45 -28.13 4.00
C ASP A 307 -21.64 -27.52 4.73
N GLN A 308 -21.79 -27.81 6.02
CA GLN A 308 -22.85 -27.21 6.84
C GLN A 308 -22.76 -25.67 6.86
N VAL A 309 -21.56 -25.13 7.08
CA VAL A 309 -21.34 -23.68 7.11
C VAL A 309 -21.55 -23.06 5.73
N ARG A 310 -21.02 -23.71 4.68
CA ARG A 310 -21.16 -23.28 3.30
C ARG A 310 -22.63 -23.22 2.89
N ASP A 311 -23.41 -24.25 3.16
CA ASP A 311 -24.83 -24.30 2.81
C ASP A 311 -25.63 -23.24 3.57
N LYS A 312 -25.33 -23.03 4.86
CA LYS A 312 -25.92 -21.94 5.65
C LYS A 312 -25.62 -20.57 5.02
N LEU A 313 -24.36 -20.29 4.70
CA LEU A 313 -23.96 -19.02 4.05
C LEU A 313 -24.62 -18.85 2.68
N LYS A 314 -24.64 -19.88 1.85
CA LYS A 314 -25.27 -19.83 0.52
C LYS A 314 -26.78 -19.59 0.61
N ASN A 315 -27.46 -20.19 1.59
CA ASN A 315 -28.88 -19.94 1.79
C ASN A 315 -29.17 -18.50 2.23
N LEU A 316 -28.31 -17.93 3.08
CA LEU A 316 -28.43 -16.52 3.49
C LEU A 316 -28.03 -15.54 2.37
N LEU A 317 -27.29 -15.98 1.36
CA LEU A 317 -26.85 -15.16 0.23
C LEU A 317 -27.84 -15.11 -0.93
N LYS A 318 -28.76 -16.08 -1.03
CA LYS A 318 -29.92 -16.03 -1.94
C LYS A 318 -30.79 -14.81 -1.70
#